data_AF-A0A8J3Q704-F1
#
_entry.id   AF-A0A8J3Q704-F1
#
_cell.length_a   1.000
_cell.length_b   1.000
_cell.length_c   1.000
_cell.angle_alpha   90.00
_cell.angle_beta   90.00
_cell.angle_gamma   90.00
#
_symmetry.space_group_name_H-M   'P 1'
#
loop_
_entity.id
_entity.type
_entity.pdbx_description
1 polymer ?
#
loop_
_entity_poly.entity_id
_entity_poly.type
_entity_poly.pdbx_seq_one_letter_code
_entity_poly.pdbx_strand_id
1 'polypeptide(L)'
;MTHPQFVPPHDGTSIISAHVMSTSDDAAATENDQAQAIIEEAQAVLEEAHADIAEAKSDLLQADAGLDEAQAELDEAEEELAVVAEAAEDGYDDDDDYEDFLDDDEIEQLRPGDIDESVIAVWDPDVAERYRDAFRDIQAHFVDEPEAALGEAQDLVAEAVQALADALLAEQVSLDPHEQDANPDTEAMRIAMRGYRDFLERVLAL
;
A
#
# COMPACT_ATOMS: atom_id res chain seq x y z
N MET A 1 98.64 5.68 -11.09
CA MET A 1 99.06 6.02 -12.48
C MET A 1 97.84 6.52 -13.22
N THR A 2 97.99 7.67 -13.86
CA THR A 2 96.94 8.57 -14.32
C THR A 2 96.87 8.51 -15.85
N HIS A 3 95.66 8.28 -16.40
CA HIS A 3 95.15 8.66 -17.74
C HIS A 3 95.80 8.00 -19.00
N PRO A 4 95.06 7.83 -20.14
CA PRO A 4 94.27 8.88 -20.80
C PRO A 4 92.91 8.49 -21.45
N GLN A 5 92.18 9.55 -21.80
CA GLN A 5 90.93 9.60 -22.59
C GLN A 5 91.10 9.29 -24.08
N PHE A 6 90.04 8.76 -24.70
CA PHE A 6 89.75 8.88 -26.13
C PHE A 6 88.22 8.98 -26.35
N VAL A 7 87.79 9.89 -27.23
CA VAL A 7 86.39 10.26 -27.60
C VAL A 7 86.45 10.74 -29.08
N PRO A 8 85.40 10.73 -29.95
CA PRO A 8 84.26 9.83 -30.27
C PRO A 8 84.28 9.47 -31.82
N PRO A 9 83.21 9.13 -32.61
CA PRO A 9 81.98 9.93 -32.86
C PRO A 9 80.63 9.17 -33.09
N HIS A 10 79.54 9.91 -32.83
CA HIS A 10 78.19 9.96 -33.44
C HIS A 10 77.57 8.72 -34.10
N ASP A 11 76.41 8.29 -33.59
CA ASP A 11 75.15 8.42 -34.35
C ASP A 11 73.92 8.11 -33.49
N GLY A 12 72.78 8.74 -33.84
CA GLY A 12 71.46 8.18 -33.53
C GLY A 12 70.67 8.83 -32.40
N THR A 13 70.19 10.04 -32.65
CA THR A 13 68.76 10.39 -32.53
C THR A 13 68.07 10.24 -31.17
N SER A 14 67.85 11.40 -30.55
CA SER A 14 66.73 11.65 -29.63
C SER A 14 65.40 11.50 -30.38
N ILE A 15 64.58 10.49 -30.06
CA ILE A 15 63.12 10.60 -30.17
C ILE A 15 62.52 9.99 -28.90
N ILE A 16 62.27 10.87 -27.93
CA ILE A 16 61.33 10.61 -26.84
C ILE A 16 60.01 10.22 -27.53
N SER A 17 59.56 8.99 -27.29
CA SER A 17 58.29 8.47 -27.81
C SER A 17 57.14 9.34 -27.32
N ALA A 18 56.68 10.24 -28.18
CA ALA A 18 55.35 10.81 -28.12
C ALA A 18 54.37 9.74 -28.62
N HIS A 19 53.89 8.86 -27.73
CA HIS A 19 52.82 7.93 -28.08
C HIS A 19 51.84 7.58 -26.94
N VAL A 20 51.69 8.42 -25.92
CA VAL A 20 50.71 8.18 -24.84
C VAL A 20 49.45 9.07 -24.95
N MET A 21 49.34 9.93 -25.97
CA MET A 21 48.16 10.80 -26.14
C MET A 21 47.05 10.22 -27.05
N SER A 22 47.25 9.08 -27.71
CA SER A 22 46.24 8.53 -28.64
C SER A 22 45.26 7.53 -27.99
N THR A 23 45.59 6.95 -26.84
CA THR A 23 44.74 5.94 -26.18
C THR A 23 43.73 6.56 -25.21
N SER A 24 43.93 7.82 -24.80
CA SER A 24 43.04 8.51 -23.86
C SER A 24 41.82 9.14 -24.55
N ASP A 25 41.92 9.48 -25.84
CA ASP A 25 40.85 10.11 -26.62
C ASP A 25 39.84 9.06 -27.12
N ASP A 26 40.33 7.88 -27.52
CA ASP A 26 39.52 6.75 -27.99
C ASP A 26 38.73 6.08 -26.85
N ALA A 27 39.32 6.02 -25.65
CA ALA A 27 38.64 5.54 -24.45
C ALA A 27 37.52 6.50 -23.99
N ALA A 28 37.76 7.82 -24.02
CA ALA A 28 36.76 8.81 -23.65
C ALA A 28 35.58 8.89 -24.65
N ALA A 29 35.85 8.69 -25.94
CA ALA A 29 34.80 8.58 -26.97
C ALA A 29 33.92 7.34 -26.75
N THR A 30 34.54 6.18 -26.48
CA THR A 30 33.82 4.92 -26.18
C THR A 30 32.97 5.04 -24.93
N GLU A 31 33.46 5.71 -23.88
CA GLU A 31 32.74 5.92 -22.63
C GLU A 31 31.55 6.89 -22.80
N ASN A 32 31.68 7.89 -23.69
CA ASN A 32 30.59 8.79 -24.06
C ASN A 32 29.49 8.06 -24.87
N ASP A 33 29.88 7.22 -25.82
CA ASP A 33 28.95 6.41 -26.62
C ASP A 33 28.19 5.41 -25.74
N GLN A 34 28.86 4.81 -24.75
CA GLN A 34 28.22 3.94 -23.74
C GLN A 34 27.23 4.72 -22.86
N ALA A 35 27.61 5.92 -22.41
CA ALA A 35 26.73 6.77 -21.63
C ALA A 35 25.48 7.20 -22.43
N GLN A 36 25.65 7.52 -23.72
CA GLN A 36 24.52 7.85 -24.61
C GLN A 36 23.58 6.66 -24.81
N ALA A 37 24.12 5.46 -25.02
CA ALA A 37 23.31 4.25 -25.16
C ALA A 37 22.48 3.95 -23.90
N ILE A 38 23.07 4.11 -22.71
CA ILE A 38 22.35 3.94 -21.43
C ILE A 38 21.25 4.99 -21.27
N ILE A 39 21.50 6.24 -21.69
CA ILE A 39 20.49 7.31 -21.65
C ILE A 39 19.33 7.00 -22.60
N GLU A 40 19.61 6.52 -23.81
CA GLU A 40 18.58 6.16 -24.80
C GLU A 40 17.73 4.98 -24.32
N GLU A 41 18.35 3.96 -23.71
CA GLU A 41 17.64 2.85 -23.07
C GLU A 41 16.77 3.34 -21.90
N ALA A 42 17.31 4.21 -21.04
CA ALA A 42 16.54 4.80 -19.94
C ALA A 42 15.36 5.67 -20.42
N GLN A 43 15.53 6.37 -21.56
CA GLN A 43 14.46 7.16 -22.17
C GLN A 43 13.35 6.28 -22.74
N ALA A 44 13.69 5.15 -23.37
CA ALA A 44 12.71 4.20 -23.87
C ALA A 44 11.87 3.61 -22.72
N VAL A 45 12.51 3.23 -21.61
CA VAL A 45 11.81 2.73 -20.41
C VAL A 45 10.89 3.80 -19.81
N LEU A 46 11.30 5.07 -19.80
CA LEU A 46 10.46 6.16 -19.34
C LEU A 46 9.25 6.41 -20.26
N GLU A 47 9.42 6.26 -21.57
CA GLU A 47 8.32 6.41 -22.53
C GLU A 47 7.30 5.28 -22.40
N GLU A 48 7.76 4.04 -22.22
CA GLU A 48 6.92 2.87 -21.92
C GLU A 48 6.13 3.08 -20.63
N ALA A 49 6.80 3.45 -19.53
CA ALA A 49 6.14 3.73 -18.26
C ALA A 49 5.09 4.85 -18.35
N HIS A 50 5.34 5.88 -19.18
CA HIS A 50 4.35 6.94 -19.41
C HIS A 50 3.11 6.45 -20.19
N ALA A 51 3.29 5.52 -21.14
CA ALA A 51 2.17 4.91 -21.86
C ALA A 51 1.30 4.08 -20.91
N ASP A 52 1.92 3.26 -20.06
CA ASP A 52 1.21 2.47 -19.04
C ASP A 52 0.42 3.35 -18.07
N ILE A 53 1.02 4.46 -17.62
CA ILE A 53 0.34 5.44 -16.75
C ILE A 53 -0.85 6.10 -17.48
N ALA A 54 -0.74 6.34 -18.78
CA ALA A 54 -1.84 6.93 -19.55
C ALA A 54 -3.00 5.95 -19.73
N GLU A 55 -2.71 4.68 -19.96
CA GLU A 55 -3.71 3.60 -20.01
C GLU A 55 -4.41 3.44 -18.66
N ALA A 56 -3.66 3.31 -17.56
CA ALA A 56 -4.22 3.20 -16.22
C ALA A 56 -5.12 4.40 -15.84
N LYS A 57 -4.78 5.61 -16.28
CA LYS A 57 -5.63 6.80 -16.09
C LYS A 57 -6.94 6.72 -16.87
N SER A 58 -6.90 6.18 -18.09
CA SER A 58 -8.11 5.98 -18.89
C SER A 58 -9.04 4.96 -18.22
N ASP A 59 -8.48 3.87 -17.71
CA ASP A 59 -9.25 2.83 -17.00
C ASP A 59 -9.88 3.38 -15.72
N LEU A 60 -9.15 4.19 -14.95
CA LEU A 60 -9.68 4.87 -13.77
C LEU A 60 -10.86 5.80 -14.11
N LEU A 61 -10.76 6.58 -15.19
CA LEU A 61 -11.86 7.45 -15.64
C LEU A 61 -13.09 6.65 -16.08
N GLN A 62 -12.88 5.48 -16.70
CA GLN A 62 -13.98 4.61 -17.09
C GLN A 62 -14.67 3.95 -15.88
N ALA A 63 -13.89 3.59 -14.85
CA ALA A 63 -14.41 3.08 -13.60
C ALA A 63 -15.24 4.12 -12.83
N ASP A 64 -14.75 5.37 -12.77
CA ASP A 64 -15.45 6.51 -12.14
C ASP A 64 -16.83 6.75 -12.79
N ALA A 65 -16.89 6.75 -14.13
CA ALA A 65 -18.15 6.88 -14.85
C ALA A 65 -19.14 5.73 -14.59
N GLY A 66 -18.63 4.50 -14.39
CA GLY A 66 -19.47 3.35 -14.02
C GLY A 66 -20.01 3.42 -12.59
N LEU A 67 -19.26 4.03 -11.66
CA LEU A 67 -19.72 4.29 -10.30
C LEU A 67 -20.85 5.32 -10.27
N ASP A 68 -20.73 6.39 -11.06
CA ASP A 68 -21.81 7.39 -11.21
C ASP A 68 -23.11 6.78 -11.74
N GLU A 69 -23.02 5.86 -12.71
CA GLU A 69 -24.18 5.14 -13.26
C GLU A 69 -24.82 4.22 -12.21
N ALA A 70 -24.00 3.45 -11.47
CA ALA A 70 -24.49 2.57 -10.41
C ALA A 70 -25.13 3.35 -9.25
N GLN A 71 -24.59 4.52 -8.89
CA GLN A 71 -25.17 5.38 -7.86
C GLN A 71 -26.54 5.92 -8.29
N ALA A 72 -26.71 6.30 -9.57
CA ALA A 72 -28.01 6.74 -10.08
C ALA A 72 -29.07 5.62 -10.05
N GLU A 73 -28.69 4.38 -10.37
CA GLU A 73 -29.58 3.23 -10.24
C GLU A 73 -29.96 2.95 -8.76
N LEU A 74 -29.03 3.17 -7.83
CA LEU A 74 -29.27 3.01 -6.39
C LEU A 74 -30.24 4.06 -5.86
N ASP A 75 -30.07 5.33 -6.25
CA ASP A 75 -30.96 6.43 -5.87
C ASP A 75 -32.40 6.18 -6.40
N GLU A 76 -32.55 5.68 -7.63
CA GLU A 76 -33.86 5.31 -8.20
C GLU A 76 -34.51 4.15 -7.43
N ALA A 77 -33.73 3.14 -7.06
CA ALA A 77 -34.22 2.01 -6.28
C ALA A 77 -34.63 2.40 -4.84
N GLU A 78 -33.91 3.34 -4.21
CA GLU A 78 -34.27 3.89 -2.90
C GLU A 78 -35.59 4.67 -2.95
N GLU A 79 -35.82 5.47 -3.99
CA GLU A 79 -37.09 6.18 -4.20
C GLU A 79 -38.26 5.20 -4.38
N GLU A 80 -38.07 4.11 -5.13
CA GLU A 80 -39.10 3.07 -5.28
C GLU A 80 -39.41 2.38 -3.93
N LEU A 81 -38.40 2.14 -3.10
CA LEU A 81 -38.55 1.48 -1.80
C LEU A 81 -39.25 2.40 -0.77
N ALA A 82 -39.00 3.71 -0.83
CA ALA A 82 -39.67 4.70 0.02
C ALA A 82 -41.20 4.72 -0.21
N VAL A 83 -41.65 4.57 -1.46
CA VAL A 83 -43.09 4.47 -1.81
C VAL A 83 -43.74 3.20 -1.22
N VAL A 84 -42.98 2.10 -1.11
CA VAL A 84 -43.46 0.85 -0.49
C VAL A 84 -43.51 0.97 1.04
N ALA A 85 -42.56 1.68 1.65
CA ALA A 85 -42.54 1.93 3.10
C ALA A 85 -43.73 2.80 3.57
N GLU A 86 -44.08 3.84 2.80
CA GLU A 86 -45.23 4.72 3.12
C GLU A 86 -46.58 3.95 3.07
N ALA A 87 -46.66 2.85 2.31
CA ALA A 87 -47.83 1.97 2.26
C ALA A 87 -47.95 1.00 3.46
N ALA A 88 -46.90 0.86 4.28
CA ALA A 88 -46.87 -0.03 5.45
C ALA A 88 -47.25 0.68 6.76
N GLU A 89 -47.48 2.00 6.74
CA GLU A 89 -47.77 2.84 7.91
C GLU A 89 -49.29 2.95 8.22
N ASP A 90 -50.08 1.93 7.88
CA ASP A 90 -51.47 1.79 8.33
C ASP A 90 -51.62 0.48 9.12
N GLY A 91 -51.34 0.54 10.43
CA GLY A 91 -51.73 -0.51 11.36
C GLY A 91 -50.64 -0.98 12.32
N TYR A 92 -50.22 -0.12 13.24
CA TYR A 92 -49.83 -0.58 14.58
C TYR A 92 -50.62 0.25 15.59
N ASP A 93 -51.69 -0.37 16.12
CA ASP A 93 -52.42 0.13 17.27
C ASP A 93 -51.46 0.19 18.47
N ASP A 94 -51.33 1.39 18.99
CA ASP A 94 -50.64 1.81 20.21
C ASP A 94 -51.42 1.29 21.42
N ASP A 95 -50.83 0.35 22.16
CA ASP A 95 -51.14 0.06 23.57
C ASP A 95 -50.12 -0.99 24.07
N ASP A 96 -49.08 -0.56 24.79
CA ASP A 96 -48.64 -1.17 26.06
C ASP A 96 -47.34 -0.50 26.57
N ASP A 97 -47.56 0.50 27.44
CA ASP A 97 -46.92 0.71 28.74
C ASP A 97 -45.56 0.00 29.00
N TYR A 98 -44.45 0.72 28.78
CA TYR A 98 -43.12 0.40 29.32
C TYR A 98 -42.39 1.70 29.72
N GLU A 99 -42.97 2.46 30.65
CA GLU A 99 -42.20 3.40 31.48
C GLU A 99 -41.98 2.77 32.87
N ASP A 100 -40.91 1.98 33.05
CA ASP A 100 -40.28 1.88 34.38
C ASP A 100 -38.88 1.25 34.32
N PHE A 101 -37.93 1.90 35.01
CA PHE A 101 -36.56 1.51 35.34
C PHE A 101 -35.50 1.47 34.22
N LEU A 102 -34.85 2.62 34.02
CA LEU A 102 -33.39 2.64 34.08
C LEU A 102 -32.99 3.55 35.24
N ASP A 103 -32.53 2.93 36.32
CA ASP A 103 -31.83 3.59 37.42
C ASP A 103 -30.57 4.29 36.86
N ASP A 104 -30.46 5.58 37.15
CA ASP A 104 -29.46 6.54 36.63
C ASP A 104 -28.05 6.35 37.23
N ASP A 105 -27.73 5.18 37.80
CA ASP A 105 -26.55 4.94 38.66
C ASP A 105 -25.56 3.88 38.14
N GLU A 106 -25.74 3.33 36.93
CA GLU A 106 -24.83 2.32 36.37
C GLU A 106 -24.28 2.69 34.98
N ILE A 107 -24.04 3.98 34.74
CA ILE A 107 -22.97 4.35 33.79
C ILE A 107 -21.66 4.21 34.57
N GLU A 108 -21.22 2.96 34.71
CA GLU A 108 -19.87 2.67 35.18
C GLU A 108 -18.90 3.52 34.36
N GLN A 109 -18.09 4.28 35.08
CA GLN A 109 -17.07 5.15 34.55
C GLN A 109 -16.08 4.30 33.75
N LEU A 110 -16.30 4.20 32.44
CA LEU A 110 -15.34 3.64 31.50
C LEU A 110 -14.02 4.38 31.67
N ARG A 111 -13.04 3.69 32.23
CA ARG A 111 -11.68 4.21 32.34
C ARG A 111 -11.14 4.34 30.92
N PRO A 112 -10.27 5.32 30.64
CA PRO A 112 -9.54 5.36 29.38
C PRO A 112 -8.80 4.03 29.18
N GLY A 113 -9.32 3.18 28.28
CA GLY A 113 -8.84 1.80 28.05
C GLY A 113 -9.92 0.71 28.03
N ASP A 114 -11.14 0.94 28.53
CA ASP A 114 -12.25 -0.01 28.39
C ASP A 114 -13.05 0.32 27.11
N ILE A 115 -12.52 -0.15 25.98
CA ILE A 115 -13.33 -0.45 24.80
C ILE A 115 -13.54 -1.97 24.85
N ASP A 116 -14.80 -2.40 24.98
CA ASP A 116 -15.20 -3.73 24.54
C ASP A 116 -14.96 -3.76 23.03
N GLU A 117 -13.71 -4.05 22.66
CA GLU A 117 -13.29 -4.28 21.30
C GLU A 117 -14.06 -5.51 20.85
N SER A 118 -15.15 -5.29 20.11
CA SER A 118 -15.63 -6.28 19.17
C SER A 118 -14.43 -6.65 18.32
N VAL A 119 -13.77 -7.75 18.67
CA VAL A 119 -12.60 -8.27 17.96
C VAL A 119 -13.10 -8.65 16.58
N ILE A 120 -13.02 -7.71 15.65
CA ILE A 120 -13.21 -7.97 14.24
C ILE A 120 -12.08 -8.95 13.90
N ALA A 121 -12.45 -10.17 13.58
CA ALA A 121 -11.58 -11.35 13.51
C ALA A 121 -10.64 -11.34 12.29
N VAL A 122 -9.96 -10.22 12.06
CA VAL A 122 -8.88 -10.06 11.08
C VAL A 122 -7.51 -10.23 11.77
N TRP A 123 -7.43 -9.93 13.07
CA TRP A 123 -6.19 -10.03 13.82
C TRP A 123 -5.97 -11.41 14.44
N ASP A 124 -4.76 -11.94 14.26
CA ASP A 124 -4.25 -13.01 15.13
C ASP A 124 -4.14 -12.47 16.57
N PRO A 125 -4.68 -13.17 17.58
CA PRO A 125 -4.72 -12.66 18.95
C PRO A 125 -3.33 -12.41 19.54
N ASP A 126 -2.32 -13.20 19.16
CA ASP A 126 -0.95 -13.01 19.66
C ASP A 126 -0.28 -11.78 19.02
N VAL A 127 -0.66 -11.46 17.77
CA VAL A 127 -0.21 -10.23 17.08
C VAL A 127 -0.88 -9.00 17.67
N ALA A 128 -2.19 -9.03 17.91
CA ALA A 128 -2.92 -7.93 18.54
C ALA A 128 -2.37 -7.60 19.94
N GLU A 129 -2.14 -8.62 20.77
CA GLU A 129 -1.56 -8.41 22.10
C GLU A 129 -0.16 -7.79 22.03
N ARG A 130 0.66 -8.15 21.04
CA ARG A 130 1.99 -7.54 20.87
C ARG A 130 1.91 -6.04 20.60
N TYR A 131 0.99 -5.59 19.74
CA TYR A 131 0.79 -4.16 19.49
C TYR A 131 0.26 -3.44 20.74
N ARG A 132 -0.65 -4.07 21.49
CA ARG A 132 -1.15 -3.53 22.77
C ARG A 132 -0.04 -3.39 23.80
N ASP A 133 0.83 -4.39 23.92
CA ASP A 133 1.98 -4.36 24.84
C ASP A 133 2.98 -3.27 24.44
N ALA A 134 3.34 -3.18 23.16
CA ALA A 134 4.21 -2.12 22.66
C ALA A 134 3.64 -0.72 22.93
N PHE A 135 2.33 -0.55 22.76
CA PHE A 135 1.67 0.72 23.05
C PHE A 135 1.68 1.06 24.55
N ARG A 136 1.48 0.08 25.44
CA ARG A 136 1.60 0.27 26.89
C ARG A 136 3.01 0.74 27.30
N ASP A 137 4.05 0.20 26.66
CA ASP A 137 5.43 0.62 26.89
C ASP A 137 5.67 2.07 26.44
N ILE A 138 5.17 2.46 25.26
CA ILE A 138 5.25 3.84 24.75
C ILE A 138 4.51 4.82 25.69
N GLN A 139 3.34 4.43 26.20
CA GLN A 139 2.59 5.24 27.16
C GLN A 139 3.36 5.48 28.46
N ALA A 140 4.14 4.50 28.93
CA ALA A 140 5.00 4.68 30.09
C ALA A 140 6.12 5.69 29.83
N HIS A 141 6.66 5.73 28.60
CA HIS A 141 7.73 6.65 28.18
C HIS A 141 7.24 8.09 27.97
N PHE A 142 5.96 8.27 27.64
CA PHE A 142 5.36 9.59 27.39
C PHE A 142 5.50 10.57 28.57
N VAL A 143 5.55 10.06 29.81
CA VAL A 143 5.68 10.89 31.02
C VAL A 143 7.01 11.65 31.04
N ASP A 144 8.08 11.03 30.52
CA ASP A 144 9.42 11.60 30.51
C ASP A 144 9.74 12.29 29.17
N GLU A 145 9.36 11.67 28.04
CA GLU A 145 9.73 12.11 26.70
C GLU A 145 8.51 12.16 25.76
N PRO A 146 7.61 13.17 25.92
CA PRO A 146 6.32 13.19 25.24
C PRO A 146 6.42 13.31 23.71
N GLU A 147 7.41 14.06 23.19
CA GLU A 147 7.60 14.20 21.74
C GLU A 147 8.12 12.90 21.10
N ALA A 148 9.04 12.20 21.76
CA ALA A 148 9.58 10.92 21.29
C ALA A 148 8.49 9.83 21.33
N ALA A 149 7.79 9.70 22.46
CA ALA A 149 6.71 8.74 22.63
C ALA A 149 5.57 8.95 21.62
N LEU A 150 5.25 10.20 21.26
CA LEU A 150 4.26 10.47 20.22
C LEU A 150 4.73 10.00 18.84
N GLY A 151 6.01 10.19 18.50
CA GLY A 151 6.60 9.66 17.27
C GLY A 151 6.57 8.13 17.23
N GLU A 152 6.97 7.48 18.33
CA GLU A 152 6.93 6.03 18.45
C GLU A 152 5.51 5.47 18.35
N ALA A 153 4.52 6.14 18.95
CA ALA A 153 3.11 5.76 18.82
C ALA A 153 2.62 5.88 17.37
N GLN A 154 3.02 6.94 16.66
CA GLN A 154 2.68 7.13 15.26
C GLN A 154 3.28 6.02 14.38
N ASP A 155 4.55 5.67 14.61
CA ASP A 155 5.23 4.61 13.88
C ASP A 155 4.58 3.24 14.17
N LEU A 156 4.25 2.96 15.43
CA LEU A 156 3.58 1.72 15.83
C LEU A 156 2.20 1.56 15.17
N VAL A 157 1.41 2.62 15.13
CA VAL A 157 0.09 2.59 14.47
C VAL A 157 0.25 2.45 12.96
N ALA A 158 1.23 3.12 12.34
CA ALA A 158 1.50 2.97 10.92
C ALA A 158 1.87 1.51 10.57
N GLU A 159 2.70 0.87 11.39
CA GLU A 159 3.04 -0.54 11.25
C GLU A 159 1.81 -1.44 11.38
N ALA A 160 0.96 -1.21 12.38
CA ALA A 160 -0.27 -1.97 12.57
C ALA A 160 -1.24 -1.82 11.38
N VAL A 161 -1.45 -0.59 10.89
CA VAL A 161 -2.31 -0.36 9.72
C VAL A 161 -1.76 -1.08 8.48
N GLN A 162 -0.45 -1.05 8.28
CA GLN A 162 0.17 -1.77 7.17
C GLN A 162 0.00 -3.29 7.30
N ALA A 163 0.24 -3.85 8.49
CA ALA A 163 0.02 -5.27 8.75
C ALA A 163 -1.44 -5.69 8.54
N LEU A 164 -2.39 -4.83 8.92
CA LEU A 164 -3.82 -5.04 8.66
C LEU A 164 -4.12 -5.07 7.16
N ALA A 165 -3.62 -4.10 6.41
CA ALA A 165 -3.79 -4.05 4.96
C ALA A 165 -3.22 -5.29 4.28
N ASP A 166 -2.01 -5.72 4.67
CA ASP A 166 -1.37 -6.92 4.14
C ASP A 166 -2.20 -8.20 4.44
N ALA A 167 -2.76 -8.30 5.64
CA ALA A 167 -3.63 -9.41 6.02
C ALA A 167 -4.94 -9.44 5.20
N LEU A 168 -5.58 -8.28 5.02
CA LEU A 168 -6.80 -8.15 4.21
C LEU A 168 -6.54 -8.50 2.74
N LEU A 169 -5.41 -8.04 2.17
CA LEU A 169 -5.01 -8.38 0.81
C LEU A 169 -4.76 -9.89 0.66
N ALA A 170 -4.09 -10.52 1.64
CA ALA A 170 -3.86 -11.96 1.61
C ALA A 170 -5.18 -12.76 1.65
N GLU A 171 -6.15 -12.33 2.47
CA GLU A 171 -7.48 -12.96 2.49
C GLU A 171 -8.21 -12.75 1.15
N GLN A 172 -8.18 -11.54 0.58
CA GLN A 172 -8.77 -11.24 -0.72
C GLN A 172 -8.22 -12.16 -1.83
N VAL A 173 -6.89 -12.34 -1.89
CA VAL A 173 -6.25 -13.24 -2.84
C VAL A 173 -6.71 -14.67 -2.62
N SER A 174 -6.81 -15.13 -1.37
CA SER A 174 -7.26 -16.51 -1.06
C SER A 174 -8.69 -16.83 -1.51
N LEU A 175 -9.54 -15.81 -1.68
CA LEU A 175 -10.90 -15.94 -2.18
C LEU A 175 -10.97 -16.07 -3.71
N ASP A 176 -9.90 -15.75 -4.43
CA ASP A 176 -9.85 -15.89 -5.88
C ASP A 176 -9.82 -17.37 -6.26
N PRO A 177 -10.85 -17.89 -6.97
CA PRO A 177 -10.89 -19.29 -7.37
C PRO A 177 -9.75 -19.64 -8.35
N HIS A 178 -9.17 -18.65 -9.03
CA HIS A 178 -8.06 -18.84 -9.97
C HIS A 178 -6.72 -19.16 -9.28
N GLU A 179 -6.56 -18.82 -8.00
CA GLU A 179 -5.37 -19.18 -7.22
C GLU A 179 -5.23 -20.70 -7.04
N GLN A 180 -6.35 -21.43 -7.03
CA GLN A 180 -6.38 -22.88 -6.83
C GLN A 180 -6.55 -23.66 -8.13
N ASP A 181 -7.32 -23.12 -9.08
CA ASP A 181 -7.55 -23.72 -10.40
C ASP A 181 -7.55 -22.64 -11.48
N ALA A 182 -6.65 -22.75 -12.46
CA ALA A 182 -6.57 -21.80 -13.57
C ALA A 182 -7.86 -21.71 -14.40
N ASN A 183 -8.73 -22.73 -14.37
CA ASN A 183 -10.02 -22.72 -15.06
C ASN A 183 -11.15 -23.24 -14.14
N PRO A 184 -11.57 -22.43 -13.16
CA PRO A 184 -12.54 -22.85 -12.15
C PRO A 184 -13.92 -23.06 -12.78
N ASP A 185 -14.70 -23.98 -12.23
CA ASP A 185 -16.07 -24.21 -12.67
C ASP A 185 -17.03 -23.13 -12.15
N THR A 186 -18.25 -23.12 -12.68
CA THR A 186 -19.26 -22.12 -12.31
C THR A 186 -19.73 -22.24 -10.87
N GLU A 187 -19.56 -23.40 -10.23
CA GLU A 187 -19.89 -23.59 -8.82
C GLU A 187 -18.83 -22.93 -7.92
N ALA A 188 -17.54 -23.14 -8.24
CA ALA A 188 -16.42 -22.49 -7.56
C ALA A 188 -16.52 -20.96 -7.64
N MET A 189 -16.85 -20.42 -8.83
CA MET A 189 -17.09 -18.96 -8.98
C MET A 189 -18.25 -18.46 -8.11
N ARG A 190 -19.33 -19.24 -7.96
CA ARG A 190 -20.45 -18.86 -7.09
C ARG A 190 -20.05 -18.83 -5.62
N ILE A 191 -19.24 -19.80 -5.19
CA ILE A 191 -18.71 -19.84 -3.83
C ILE A 191 -17.80 -18.63 -3.58
N ALA A 192 -16.89 -18.33 -4.52
CA ALA A 192 -16.01 -17.17 -4.45
C ALA A 192 -16.80 -15.85 -4.33
N MET A 193 -17.85 -15.65 -5.14
CA MET A 193 -18.70 -14.46 -5.06
C MET A 193 -19.39 -14.29 -3.69
N ARG A 194 -19.83 -15.38 -3.06
CA ARG A 194 -20.34 -15.32 -1.68
C ARG A 194 -19.25 -14.95 -0.69
N GLY A 195 -18.07 -15.54 -0.85
CA GLY A 195 -16.89 -15.21 -0.04
C GLY A 195 -16.49 -13.74 -0.14
N TYR A 196 -16.45 -13.17 -1.35
CA TYR A 196 -16.17 -11.75 -1.56
C TYR A 196 -17.21 -10.84 -0.93
N ARG A 197 -18.51 -11.17 -1.04
CA ARG A 197 -19.56 -10.40 -0.37
C ARG A 197 -19.37 -10.45 1.15
N ASP A 198 -19.25 -11.64 1.73
CA ASP A 198 -19.14 -11.80 3.17
C ASP A 198 -17.84 -11.17 3.72
N PHE A 199 -16.75 -11.16 2.92
CA PHE A 199 -15.52 -10.42 3.21
C PHE A 199 -15.74 -8.90 3.16
N LEU A 200 -16.41 -8.39 2.12
CA LEU A 200 -16.71 -6.96 1.97
C LEU A 200 -17.56 -6.44 3.14
N GLU A 201 -18.63 -7.14 3.51
CA GLU A 201 -19.46 -6.79 4.67
C GLU A 201 -18.64 -6.74 5.97
N ARG A 202 -17.68 -7.65 6.14
CA ARG A 202 -16.77 -7.65 7.30
C ARG A 202 -15.82 -6.46 7.29
N VAL A 203 -15.31 -6.08 6.12
CA VAL A 203 -14.42 -4.91 5.96
C VAL A 203 -15.19 -3.61 6.18
N LEU A 204 -16.44 -3.51 5.72
CA LEU A 204 -17.29 -2.34 5.92
C LEU A 204 -17.76 -2.17 7.38
N ALA A 205 -17.61 -3.21 8.20
CA ALA A 205 -17.93 -3.18 9.63
C ALA A 205 -16.72 -2.84 10.54
N LEU A 206 -15.53 -2.60 9.96
CA LEU A 206 -14.32 -2.08 10.65
C LEU A 206 -14.45 -0.60 10.99
#